data_AF-A0AA96GAN8-F1
#
_entry.id   AF-A0AA96GAN8-F1
#
_cell.length_a   1.000
_cell.length_b   1.000
_cell.length_c   1.000
_cell.angle_alpha   90.00
_cell.angle_beta   90.00
_cell.angle_gamma   90.00
#
_symmetry.space_group_name_H-M   'P 1'
#
loop_
_entity.id
_entity.type
_entity.pdbx_description
1 polymer ?
#
loop_
_entity_poly.entity_id
_entity_poly.type
_entity_poly.pdbx_seq_one_letter_code
_entity_poly.pdbx_strand_id
1 'polypeptide(L)'
;MPSCPRMPAYAPKVGEVVRDLAHRNATGAPTEGVYMDTLNGLAYLRPEPGGCEWTTGPEYVQRLERPRYLVVQHPSRPRANDTVA
;
A
#
# COMPACT_ATOMS: atom_id res chain seq x y z
N MET A 1 -16.14 29.53 -10.53
CA MET A 1 -16.36 28.32 -9.71
C MET A 1 -15.15 28.13 -8.82
N PRO A 2 -15.25 28.19 -7.49
CA PRO A 2 -14.13 27.81 -6.65
C PRO A 2 -14.03 26.27 -6.71
N SER A 3 -12.98 25.78 -7.37
CA SER A 3 -12.58 24.38 -7.31
C SER A 3 -12.42 24.01 -5.82
N CYS A 4 -13.31 23.16 -5.31
CA CYS A 4 -13.19 22.63 -3.94
C CYS A 4 -11.74 22.18 -3.72
N PRO A 5 -11.11 22.55 -2.59
CA PRO A 5 -9.79 22.03 -2.27
C PRO A 5 -9.91 20.51 -2.24
N ARG A 6 -9.38 19.84 -3.28
CA ARG A 6 -9.29 18.40 -3.34
C ARG A 6 -8.39 18.02 -2.18
N MET A 7 -8.99 17.58 -1.08
CA MET A 7 -8.22 17.06 0.06
C MET A 7 -7.19 16.10 -0.52
N PRO A 8 -5.90 16.27 -0.21
CA PRO A 8 -4.87 15.42 -0.80
C PRO A 8 -5.23 13.99 -0.46
N ALA A 9 -5.45 13.18 -1.50
CA ALA A 9 -5.68 11.76 -1.34
C ALA A 9 -4.49 11.21 -0.54
N TYR A 10 -4.77 10.47 0.52
CA TYR A 10 -3.74 9.90 1.36
C TYR A 10 -2.84 9.01 0.49
N ALA A 11 -1.55 9.34 0.46
CA ALA A 11 -0.55 8.63 -0.34
C ALA A 11 0.35 7.82 0.62
N PRO A 12 0.09 6.52 0.81
CA PRO A 12 0.88 5.68 1.69
C PRO A 12 2.29 5.46 1.13
N LYS A 13 3.25 5.22 2.02
CA LYS A 13 4.63 4.88 1.66
C LYS A 13 4.81 3.37 1.57
N VAL A 14 5.71 2.93 0.70
CA VAL A 14 6.11 1.52 0.62
C VAL A 14 6.60 1.02 1.99
N GLY A 15 6.05 -0.09 2.45
CA GLY A 15 6.25 -0.65 3.79
C GLY A 15 5.32 -0.10 4.87
N GLU A 16 4.47 0.89 4.58
CA GLU A 16 3.53 1.45 5.55
C GLU A 16 2.37 0.50 5.83
N VAL A 17 2.05 0.26 7.09
CA VAL A 17 0.84 -0.47 7.48
C VAL A 17 -0.35 0.49 7.37
N VAL A 18 -1.29 0.11 6.52
CA VAL A 18 -2.51 0.86 6.23
C VAL A 18 -3.74 0.04 6.54
N ARG A 19 -4.84 0.73 6.76
CA ARG A 19 -6.17 0.13 6.93
C ARG A 19 -6.91 0.21 5.61
N ASP A 20 -7.40 -0.92 5.14
CA ASP A 20 -8.24 -0.99 3.97
C ASP A 20 -9.71 -1.14 4.39
N LEU A 21 -10.53 -0.16 3.99
CA LEU A 21 -11.94 -0.12 4.33
C LEU A 21 -12.81 -0.99 3.41
N ALA A 22 -12.28 -1.40 2.25
CA ALA A 22 -13.01 -2.24 1.29
C ALA A 22 -13.06 -3.71 1.74
N HIS A 23 -11.99 -4.21 2.35
CA HIS A 23 -11.93 -5.57 2.88
C HIS A 23 -12.15 -5.58 4.40
N ARG A 24 -12.85 -6.63 4.86
CA ARG A 24 -13.07 -6.87 6.28
C ARG A 24 -12.42 -8.18 6.70
N ASN A 25 -11.89 -8.20 7.91
CA ASN A 25 -11.36 -9.40 8.54
C ASN A 25 -12.49 -10.27 9.12
N ALA A 26 -12.14 -11.41 9.72
CA ALA A 26 -13.09 -12.35 10.31
C ALA A 26 -13.94 -11.75 11.44
N THR A 27 -13.51 -10.65 12.07
CA THR A 27 -14.28 -9.95 13.12
C THR A 27 -15.15 -8.82 12.56
N GLY A 28 -15.16 -8.64 11.23
CA GLY A 28 -15.91 -7.58 10.55
C GLY A 28 -15.23 -6.21 10.60
N ALA A 29 -14.05 -6.10 11.19
CA ALA A 29 -13.25 -4.88 11.19
C ALA A 29 -12.50 -4.71 9.87
N PRO A 30 -12.16 -3.48 9.46
CA PRO A 30 -11.34 -3.22 8.28
C PRO A 30 -10.03 -4.01 8.31
N THR A 31 -9.64 -4.58 7.18
CA THR A 31 -8.40 -5.36 7.07
C THR A 31 -7.20 -4.41 7.11
N GLU A 32 -6.14 -4.81 7.81
CA GLU A 32 -4.87 -4.09 7.82
C GLU A 32 -3.86 -4.79 6.92
N GLY A 33 -3.12 -4.01 6.14
CA GLY A 33 -2.16 -4.51 5.17
C GLY A 33 -0.97 -3.58 5.04
N VAL A 34 0.18 -4.16 4.70
CA VAL A 34 1.39 -3.43 4.36
C VAL A 34 1.28 -2.97 2.92
N TYR A 35 1.38 -1.67 2.69
CA TYR A 35 1.43 -1.10 1.36
C TYR A 35 2.74 -1.46 0.67
N MET A 36 2.64 -2.15 -0.45
CA MET A 36 3.77 -2.67 -1.22
C MET A 36 4.12 -1.77 -2.40
N ASP A 37 3.11 -1.39 -3.20
CA ASP A 37 3.27 -0.51 -4.36
C ASP A 37 1.89 -0.04 -4.89
N THR A 38 1.85 0.69 -6.00
CA THR A 38 0.62 0.97 -6.76
C THR A 38 0.66 0.20 -8.09
N LEU A 39 -0.26 -0.75 -8.26
CA LEU A 39 -0.40 -1.53 -9.49
C LEU A 39 -1.65 -1.07 -10.24
N ASN A 40 -1.49 -0.59 -11.48
CA ASN A 40 -2.60 -0.11 -12.32
C ASN A 40 -3.50 0.94 -11.64
N GLY A 41 -2.93 1.80 -10.80
CA GLY A 41 -3.67 2.82 -10.04
C GLY A 41 -4.37 2.29 -8.77
N LEU A 42 -4.22 1.00 -8.45
CA LEU A 42 -4.73 0.39 -7.22
C LEU A 42 -3.61 0.23 -6.20
N ALA A 43 -3.94 0.40 -4.92
CA ALA A 43 -3.02 0.12 -3.83
C ALA A 43 -2.83 -1.39 -3.70
N TYR A 44 -1.59 -1.86 -3.83
CA TYR A 44 -1.21 -3.25 -3.66
C TYR A 44 -0.76 -3.47 -2.22
N LEU A 45 -1.46 -4.36 -1.51
CA LEU A 45 -1.31 -4.61 -0.09
C LEU A 45 -0.99 -6.08 0.17
N ARG A 46 -0.28 -6.35 1.26
CA ARG A 46 -0.09 -7.70 1.78
C ARG A 46 -0.39 -7.78 3.28
N PRO A 47 -0.75 -8.95 3.83
CA PRO A 47 -0.91 -9.10 5.27
C PRO A 47 0.43 -8.92 6.02
N GLU A 48 0.41 -8.35 7.24
CA GLU A 48 1.61 -8.29 8.12
C GLU A 48 2.27 -9.67 8.32
N PRO A 49 1.55 -10.76 8.69
CA PRO A 49 2.16 -12.08 8.90
C PRO A 49 2.55 -12.80 7.59
N GLY A 50 2.37 -12.16 6.43
CA GLY A 50 2.40 -12.84 5.13
C GLY A 50 1.07 -13.53 4.81
N GLY A 51 0.93 -14.00 3.57
CA GLY A 51 -0.29 -14.64 3.07
C GLY A 51 -0.68 -14.13 1.69
N CYS A 52 -1.96 -14.22 1.36
CA CYS A 52 -2.48 -13.76 0.07
C CYS A 52 -2.47 -12.23 -0.01
N GLU A 53 -1.82 -11.71 -1.03
CA GLU A 53 -1.75 -10.29 -1.35
C GLU A 53 -3.03 -9.87 -2.07
N TRP A 54 -3.40 -8.59 -1.98
CA TRP A 54 -4.61 -8.07 -2.62
C TRP A 54 -4.42 -6.64 -3.10
N THR A 55 -5.32 -6.19 -3.97
CA THR A 55 -5.37 -4.81 -4.47
C THR A 55 -6.66 -4.14 -4.00
N THR A 56 -6.59 -2.85 -3.67
CA THR A 56 -7.75 -2.04 -3.26
C THR A 56 -7.68 -0.65 -3.90
N GLY A 57 -8.83 0.02 -3.98
CA GLY A 57 -8.89 1.41 -4.43
C GLY A 57 -8.15 2.34 -3.45
N PRO A 58 -7.33 3.28 -3.92
CA PRO A 58 -6.59 4.19 -3.04
C PRO A 58 -7.51 5.04 -2.14
N GLU A 59 -8.77 5.25 -2.53
CA GLU A 59 -9.79 5.94 -1.74
C GLU A 59 -10.25 5.16 -0.49
N TYR A 60 -10.06 3.83 -0.47
CA TYR A 60 -10.39 2.98 0.67
C TYR A 60 -9.22 2.78 1.63
N VAL A 61 -8.06 3.32 1.29
CA VAL A 61 -6.85 3.22 2.10
C VAL A 61 -6.81 4.36 3.12
N GLN A 62 -6.70 4.00 4.39
CA GLN A 62 -6.54 4.93 5.50
C GLN A 62 -5.22 4.71 6.25
N ARG A 63 -4.63 5.81 6.71
CA ARG A 63 -3.54 5.76 7.68
C ARG A 63 -4.04 5.20 9.00
N LEU A 64 -3.18 4.45 9.68
CA LEU A 64 -3.40 4.14 11.09
C LEU A 64 -3.22 5.41 11.95
N GLU A 65 -3.89 5.46 13.10
CA GLU A 65 -3.68 6.54 14.09
C GLU A 65 -2.22 6.62 14.55
N ARG A 66 -1.57 5.45 14.65
CA ARG A 66 -0.13 5.32 14.90
C ARG A 66 0.52 4.69 13.67
N PRO A 67 1.27 5.45 12.86
CA PRO A 67 1.91 4.91 11.67
C PRO A 67 2.93 3.84 12.06
N ARG A 68 2.87 2.70 11.37
CA ARG A 68 3.79 1.57 11.52
C ARG A 68 4.38 1.27 10.15
N TYR A 69 5.65 0.90 10.14
CA TYR A 69 6.36 0.56 8.91
C TYR A 69 7.01 -0.81 9.08
N LEU A 70 6.91 -1.64 8.05
CA LEU A 70 7.59 -2.91 7.92
C LEU A 70 8.59 -2.84 6.78
N VAL A 71 9.73 -3.49 6.98
CA VAL A 71 10.72 -3.64 5.92
C VAL A 71 10.14 -4.59 4.88
N VAL A 72 9.83 -4.04 3.72
CA VAL A 72 9.40 -4.82 2.56
C VAL A 72 10.61 -5.08 1.66
N GLN A 73 10.84 -6.35 1.34
CA GLN A 73 11.84 -6.71 0.36
C GLN A 73 11.26 -6.46 -1.03
N HIS A 74 11.81 -5.47 -1.71
CA HIS A 74 11.58 -5.26 -3.14
C HIS A 74 12.41 -6.31 -3.90
N PRO A 75 11.88 -6.90 -4.99
CA PRO A 75 12.69 -7.74 -5.85
C PRO A 75 13.93 -6.96 -6.29
N SER A 76 15.09 -7.63 -6.28
CA SER A 76 16.34 -7.03 -6.73
C SER A 76 16.14 -6.53 -8.17
N ARG A 77 16.43 -5.26 -8.44
CA ARG A 77 16.52 -4.82 -9.83
C ARG A 77 17.59 -5.69 -10.52
N PRO A 78 17.37 -6.13 -11.77
CA PRO A 78 18.42 -6.81 -12.52
C PRO A 78 19.71 -5.98 -12.43
N ARG A 79 20.85 -6.63 -12.17
CA ARG A 79 22.14 -5.94 -12.33
C ARG A 79 22.15 -5.43 -13.77
N ALA A 80 22.15 -4.11 -13.95
CA ALA A 80 22.40 -3.54 -15.27
C ALA A 80 23.73 -4.12 -15.72
N ASN A 81 23.73 -4.81 -16.86
CA ASN A 81 24.92 -5.44 -17.42
C ASN A 81 26.08 -4.46 -17.36
N ASP A 82 27.14 -4.87 -16.67
CA ASP A 82 28.47 -4.30 -16.77
C ASP A 82 28.89 -4.49 -18.23
N THR A 83 28.58 -3.51 -19.07
CA THR A 83 29.06 -3.48 -20.44
C THR A 83 30.48 -2.98 -20.34
N VAL A 84 31.40 -3.91 -20.07
CA VAL A 84 32.84 -3.68 -20.20
C VAL A 84 33.10 -3.23 -21.64
N ALA A 85 33.50 -1.98 -21.79
CA ALA A 85 34.08 -1.44 -23.02
C ALA A 85 35.55 -1.83 -23.12
#